data_AF-A0A846DCC3-F1
#
_entry.id   AF-A0A846DCC3-F1
#
_cell.length_a   1.000
_cell.length_b   1.000
_cell.length_c   1.000
_cell.angle_alpha   90.00
_cell.angle_beta   90.00
_cell.angle_gamma   90.00
#
_symmetry.space_group_name_H-M   'P 1'
#
loop_
_entity.id
_entity.type
_entity.pdbx_description
1 polymer ?
#
loop_
_entity_poly.entity_id
_entity_poly.type
_entity_poly.pdbx_seq_one_letter_code
_entity_poly.pdbx_strand_id
1 'polypeptide(L)'
;MVSNDNFADRISLNRTSVSTTGTNVGFTGEPGEPNHARFDPQLNSAWWSWTAPADGIVTIDTFGSNYDTTLAVYTGSAVNSLSSIASNDDTFGLQSQVVFTVTAGTTYQIAVDGFSFRTGLIDLNINLDIDDNLILGTSGNDSLFGSVENDQIEGLAGNDTIFGSEGINTLLGGDGNDVIYGGSQLDVISGGSGNDTIFASEGNNEIFAGAGDDLIYSGAGDDLINSGSGNDTIFASEGNNEILAGAGDDLIYGGSQLDIINAGSGNDTIFASEGN
;
A
#
# COMPACT_ATOMS: atom_id res chain seq x y z
N MET A 1 14.33 -15.18 31.24
CA MET A 1 14.24 -14.25 30.10
C MET A 1 15.62 -13.67 29.88
N VAL A 2 16.01 -13.41 28.64
CA VAL A 2 17.21 -12.60 28.36
C VAL A 2 16.88 -11.20 28.86
N SER A 3 17.74 -10.62 29.70
CA SER A 3 17.54 -9.24 30.17
C SER A 3 17.86 -8.30 29.02
N ASN A 4 16.97 -7.35 28.75
CA ASN A 4 17.11 -6.29 27.76
C ASN A 4 16.97 -4.91 28.42
N ASP A 5 17.44 -4.81 29.66
CA ASP A 5 17.43 -3.60 30.49
C ASP A 5 18.37 -2.53 29.91
N ASN A 6 19.58 -2.93 29.54
CA ASN A 6 20.53 -2.02 28.90
C ASN A 6 20.28 -1.96 27.38
N PHE A 7 20.47 -0.78 26.79
CA PHE A 7 20.48 -0.56 25.36
C PHE A 7 21.46 -1.51 24.63
N ALA A 8 22.60 -1.83 25.26
CA ALA A 8 23.58 -2.77 24.72
C ALA A 8 23.07 -4.21 24.64
N ASP A 9 22.13 -4.59 25.51
CA ASP A 9 21.59 -5.95 25.66
C ASP A 9 20.22 -6.11 24.96
N ARG A 10 19.80 -5.12 24.17
CA ARG A 10 18.52 -5.11 23.45
C ARG A 10 18.31 -6.35 22.58
N ILE A 11 17.07 -6.81 22.51
CA ILE A 11 16.68 -7.98 21.70
C ILE A 11 16.54 -7.56 20.22
N SER A 12 17.15 -8.30 19.30
CA SER A 12 17.08 -8.03 17.86
C SER A 12 15.95 -8.78 17.15
N LEU A 13 15.21 -8.06 16.31
CA LEU A 13 14.07 -8.52 15.51
C LEU A 13 14.24 -8.08 14.04
N ASN A 14 13.64 -8.81 13.09
CA ASN A 14 13.81 -8.53 11.66
C ASN A 14 12.72 -9.10 10.73
N ARG A 15 11.51 -9.35 11.27
CA ARG A 15 10.38 -9.87 10.46
C ARG A 15 9.36 -8.76 10.23
N THR A 16 8.55 -8.91 9.17
CA THR A 16 7.46 -7.99 8.83
C THR A 16 6.38 -8.00 9.90
N SER A 17 6.03 -9.19 10.42
CA SER A 17 5.16 -9.34 11.58
C SER A 17 5.88 -10.12 12.68
N VAL A 18 6.00 -9.52 13.87
CA VAL A 18 6.62 -10.16 15.03
C VAL A 18 6.00 -9.68 16.33
N SER A 19 5.64 -10.64 17.18
CA SER A 19 5.29 -10.40 18.59
C SER A 19 6.38 -10.99 19.48
N THR A 20 6.80 -10.24 20.50
CA THR A 20 7.76 -10.69 21.51
C THR A 20 7.32 -10.24 22.89
N THR A 21 7.72 -11.01 23.91
CA THR A 21 7.44 -10.68 25.30
C THR A 21 8.69 -10.17 26.03
N GLY A 22 8.48 -9.41 27.10
CA GLY A 22 9.52 -8.85 27.95
C GLY A 22 8.99 -8.43 29.32
N THR A 23 9.81 -7.69 30.07
CA THR A 23 9.41 -7.07 31.34
C THR A 23 10.31 -5.87 31.60
N ASN A 24 9.81 -4.88 32.34
CA ASN A 24 10.63 -3.82 32.95
C ASN A 24 10.73 -3.96 34.48
N VAL A 25 10.32 -5.09 35.06
CA VAL A 25 10.36 -5.28 36.51
C VAL A 25 11.81 -5.36 36.99
N GLY A 26 12.22 -4.37 37.78
CA GLY A 26 13.56 -4.27 38.35
C GLY A 26 14.60 -3.68 37.41
N PHE A 27 14.19 -3.15 36.26
CA PHE A 27 15.05 -2.48 35.29
C PHE A 27 15.42 -1.07 35.76
N THR A 28 16.48 -0.49 35.22
CA THR A 28 16.98 0.83 35.62
C THR A 28 17.48 1.62 34.44
N GLY A 29 17.13 2.91 34.39
CA GLY A 29 17.61 3.80 33.36
C GLY A 29 19.13 3.94 33.31
N GLU A 30 19.66 4.06 32.09
CA GLU A 30 21.08 4.20 31.81
C GLU A 30 21.51 5.67 31.66
N PRO A 31 22.76 6.02 31.99
CA PRO A 31 23.29 7.35 31.72
C PRO A 31 23.20 7.73 30.23
N GLY A 32 22.46 8.80 29.94
CA GLY A 32 22.25 9.30 28.58
C GLY A 32 20.99 8.76 27.91
N GLU A 33 20.21 7.94 28.60
CA GLU A 33 18.91 7.48 28.12
C GLU A 33 17.91 8.63 27.96
N PRO A 34 17.24 8.75 26.79
CA PRO A 34 16.23 9.76 26.58
C PRO A 34 14.96 9.42 27.35
N ASN A 35 14.17 10.44 27.66
CA ASN A 35 12.80 10.26 28.14
C ASN A 35 11.92 9.64 27.04
N HIS A 36 11.07 8.68 27.40
CA HIS A 36 10.19 7.98 26.46
C HIS A 36 8.77 8.52 26.49
N ALA A 37 8.36 9.17 25.40
CA ALA A 37 7.06 9.85 25.19
C ALA A 37 6.75 11.02 26.15
N ARG A 38 7.22 10.98 27.39
CA ARG A 38 7.06 12.00 28.42
C ARG A 38 8.27 12.05 29.34
N PHE A 39 8.42 13.16 30.05
CA PHE A 39 9.45 13.28 31.08
C PHE A 39 9.14 12.36 32.26
N ASP A 40 10.11 11.51 32.61
CA ASP A 40 10.06 10.64 33.77
C ASP A 40 11.40 10.71 34.55
N PRO A 41 11.40 11.06 35.84
CA PRO A 41 12.65 11.18 36.59
C PRO A 41 13.34 9.84 36.88
N GLN A 42 12.67 8.71 36.64
CA GLN A 42 13.26 7.37 36.72
C GLN A 42 12.74 6.53 35.55
N LEU A 43 13.67 6.07 34.73
CA LEU A 43 13.36 5.17 33.62
C LEU A 43 13.54 3.72 34.07
N ASN A 44 12.69 2.83 33.55
CA ASN A 44 12.77 1.38 33.72
C ASN A 44 12.75 0.68 32.36
N SER A 45 13.23 1.31 31.30
CA SER A 45 12.96 0.89 29.93
C SER A 45 13.52 -0.47 29.58
N ALA A 46 12.74 -1.25 28.84
CA ALA A 46 13.20 -2.44 28.15
C ALA A 46 13.47 -2.12 26.67
N TRP A 47 14.56 -2.66 26.12
CA TRP A 47 15.05 -2.31 24.79
C TRP A 47 14.93 -3.43 23.76
N TRP A 48 14.50 -3.07 22.56
CA TRP A 48 14.55 -3.89 21.35
C TRP A 48 15.24 -3.14 20.22
N SER A 49 15.73 -3.89 19.24
CA SER A 49 16.11 -3.37 17.93
C SER A 49 15.34 -4.13 16.86
N TRP A 50 14.84 -3.40 15.87
CA TRP A 50 14.16 -3.99 14.72
C TRP A 50 14.75 -3.43 13.44
N THR A 51 15.25 -4.31 12.57
CA THR A 51 15.71 -3.94 11.23
C THR A 51 14.59 -4.17 10.25
N ALA A 52 14.11 -3.11 9.60
CA ALA A 52 13.01 -3.19 8.65
C ALA A 52 13.40 -4.12 7.47
N PRO A 53 12.65 -5.21 7.21
CA PRO A 53 12.95 -6.13 6.12
C PRO A 53 12.55 -5.58 4.74
N ALA A 54 11.67 -4.58 4.69
CA ALA A 54 11.18 -3.90 3.50
C ALA A 54 10.86 -2.43 3.84
N ASP A 55 10.65 -1.62 2.79
CA ASP A 55 10.01 -0.31 2.92
C ASP A 55 8.52 -0.48 3.28
N GLY A 56 7.88 0.54 3.84
CA GLY A 56 6.45 0.51 4.16
C GLY A 56 6.09 1.33 5.41
N ILE A 57 4.89 1.14 5.94
CA ILE A 57 4.43 1.73 7.20
C ILE A 57 4.44 0.68 8.30
N VAL A 58 5.13 0.96 9.40
CA VAL A 58 5.13 0.07 10.56
C VAL A 58 4.19 0.59 11.64
N THR A 59 3.37 -0.30 12.17
CA THR A 59 2.69 -0.13 13.46
C THR A 59 3.46 -0.91 14.51
N ILE A 60 3.83 -0.23 15.61
CA ILE A 60 4.43 -0.85 16.79
C ILE A 60 3.53 -0.53 17.97
N ASP A 61 3.10 -1.55 18.71
CA ASP A 61 2.22 -1.40 19.87
C ASP A 61 2.65 -2.27 21.04
N THR A 62 2.13 -1.92 22.22
CA THR A 62 2.32 -2.68 23.47
C THR A 62 1.06 -3.43 23.91
N PHE A 63 0.11 -3.69 22.99
CA PHE A 63 -1.16 -4.32 23.32
C PHE A 63 -0.97 -5.74 23.85
N GLY A 64 -1.55 -6.00 25.02
CA GLY A 64 -1.33 -7.22 25.81
C GLY A 64 -0.56 -6.97 27.11
N SER A 65 0.26 -5.91 27.15
CA SER A 65 1.01 -5.51 28.36
C SER A 65 0.08 -5.26 29.55
N ASN A 66 0.52 -5.68 30.74
CA ASN A 66 -0.33 -5.67 31.95
C ASN A 66 -0.16 -4.43 32.84
N TYR A 67 0.47 -3.39 32.32
CA TYR A 67 0.71 -2.14 33.00
C TYR A 67 0.61 -0.97 32.01
N ASP A 68 0.68 0.24 32.56
CA ASP A 68 0.62 1.50 31.82
C ASP A 68 1.97 1.78 31.15
N THR A 69 2.03 1.60 29.83
CA THR A 69 3.27 1.67 29.07
C THR A 69 3.52 3.05 28.49
N THR A 70 4.78 3.38 28.27
CA THR A 70 5.19 4.37 27.28
C THR A 70 6.01 3.68 26.19
N LEU A 71 5.90 4.16 24.96
CA LEU A 71 6.61 3.60 23.80
C LEU A 71 7.36 4.69 23.07
N ALA A 72 8.63 4.44 22.75
CA ALA A 72 9.43 5.34 21.93
C ALA A 72 10.33 4.58 20.95
N VAL A 73 10.52 5.17 19.77
CA VAL A 73 11.30 4.62 18.67
C VAL A 73 12.35 5.63 18.23
N TYR A 74 13.56 5.14 18.00
CA TYR A 74 14.73 5.94 17.67
C TYR A 74 15.52 5.34 16.50
N THR A 75 16.37 6.15 15.89
CA THR A 75 17.55 5.68 15.13
C THR A 75 18.83 6.09 15.85
N GLY A 76 19.95 5.45 15.49
CA GLY A 76 21.26 5.68 16.11
C GLY A 76 21.84 4.42 16.75
N SER A 77 23.12 4.48 17.11
CA SER A 77 23.90 3.33 17.57
C SER A 77 24.37 3.42 19.02
N ALA A 78 24.11 4.54 19.72
CA ALA A 78 24.47 4.72 21.12
C ALA A 78 23.38 5.49 21.87
N VAL A 79 23.05 5.02 23.08
CA VAL A 79 21.94 5.50 23.93
C VAL A 79 21.95 7.02 24.15
N ASN A 80 23.13 7.62 24.28
CA ASN A 80 23.32 9.06 24.50
C ASN A 80 23.31 9.93 23.21
N SER A 81 22.99 9.34 22.07
CA SER A 81 23.01 10.01 20.75
C SER A 81 21.87 9.55 19.83
N LEU A 82 20.80 9.02 20.42
CA LEU A 82 19.62 8.57 19.69
C LEU A 82 18.85 9.75 19.08
N SER A 83 18.36 9.56 17.86
CA SER A 83 17.44 10.49 17.18
C SER A 83 16.03 9.94 17.27
N SER A 84 15.10 10.72 17.84
CA SER A 84 13.70 10.31 17.99
C SER A 84 13.01 10.21 16.63
N ILE A 85 12.22 9.15 16.44
CA ILE A 85 11.39 8.92 15.25
C ILE A 85 9.92 9.09 15.61
N ALA A 86 9.46 8.35 16.62
CA ALA A 86 8.09 8.40 17.10
C ALA A 86 8.03 8.03 18.57
N SER A 87 7.05 8.53 19.30
CA SER A 87 6.79 8.12 20.68
C SER A 87 5.35 8.40 21.07
N ASN A 88 4.80 7.60 21.96
CA ASN A 88 3.45 7.79 22.46
C ASN A 88 3.28 7.23 23.88
N ASP A 89 2.43 7.87 24.68
CA ASP A 89 2.07 7.52 26.07
C ASP A 89 0.55 7.39 26.27
N ASP A 90 -0.15 6.87 25.25
CA ASP A 90 -1.41 6.10 25.32
C ASP A 90 -2.08 6.08 23.93
N THR A 91 -2.74 4.98 23.55
CA THR A 91 -3.62 4.95 22.36
C THR A 91 -5.00 4.43 22.72
N PHE A 92 -5.07 3.20 23.26
CA PHE A 92 -6.31 2.55 23.68
C PHE A 92 -6.15 1.97 25.08
N GLY A 93 -6.61 2.70 26.09
CA GLY A 93 -6.46 2.29 27.49
C GLY A 93 -5.11 2.71 28.04
N LEU A 94 -4.33 1.75 28.53
CA LEU A 94 -3.05 1.97 29.22
C LEU A 94 -1.85 1.53 28.35
N GLN A 95 -2.09 1.15 27.10
CA GLN A 95 -1.06 0.68 26.18
C GLN A 95 -0.86 1.69 25.06
N SER A 96 0.37 1.71 24.54
CA SER A 96 0.85 2.68 23.58
C SER A 96 0.98 2.07 22.20
N GLN A 97 0.81 2.90 21.17
CA GLN A 97 1.08 2.56 19.78
C GLN A 97 1.76 3.74 19.09
N VAL A 98 2.67 3.45 18.17
CA VAL A 98 3.23 4.39 17.20
C VAL A 98 3.09 3.85 15.78
N VAL A 99 2.95 4.76 14.82
CA VAL A 99 2.87 4.45 13.39
C VAL A 99 3.81 5.40 12.64
N PHE A 100 4.67 4.87 11.78
CA PHE A 100 5.62 5.68 10.99
C PHE A 100 6.14 4.92 9.76
N THR A 101 6.59 5.66 8.74
CA THR A 101 7.20 5.11 7.53
C THR A 101 8.62 4.63 7.80
N VAL A 102 9.00 3.51 7.19
CA VAL A 102 10.32 2.88 7.36
C VAL A 102 11.03 2.67 6.05
N THR A 103 12.36 2.61 6.11
CA THR A 103 13.20 2.26 4.97
C THR A 103 13.89 0.91 5.21
N ALA A 104 13.84 0.01 4.23
CA ALA A 104 14.45 -1.31 4.25
C ALA A 104 15.92 -1.26 4.69
N GLY A 105 16.31 -2.16 5.59
CA GLY A 105 17.65 -2.22 6.16
C GLY A 105 17.96 -1.19 7.25
N THR A 106 17.10 -0.19 7.46
CA THR A 106 17.23 0.73 8.61
C THR A 106 16.93 -0.01 9.90
N THR A 107 17.78 0.20 10.91
CA THR A 107 17.59 -0.36 12.25
C THR A 107 17.01 0.68 13.19
N TYR A 108 15.84 0.37 13.72
CA TYR A 108 15.12 1.17 14.70
C TYR A 108 15.35 0.60 16.10
N GLN A 109 15.60 1.49 17.06
CA GLN A 109 15.73 1.16 18.49
C GLN A 109 14.40 1.45 19.17
N ILE A 110 13.84 0.48 19.87
CA ILE A 110 12.52 0.56 20.47
C ILE A 110 12.69 0.47 21.98
N ALA A 111 12.16 1.44 22.70
CA ALA A 111 12.11 1.47 24.15
C ALA A 111 10.66 1.38 24.62
N VAL A 112 10.39 0.45 25.53
CA VAL A 112 9.13 0.38 26.27
C VAL A 112 9.42 0.63 27.74
N ASP A 113 8.83 1.68 28.29
CA ASP A 113 8.92 2.01 29.71
C ASP A 113 7.51 2.07 30.32
N GLY A 114 7.37 2.55 31.55
CA GLY A 114 6.08 2.69 32.22
C GLY A 114 5.73 4.12 32.57
N PHE A 115 4.46 4.46 32.40
CA PHE A 115 3.94 5.73 32.90
C PHE A 115 4.07 5.78 34.43
N SER A 116 4.70 6.84 34.94
CA SER A 116 4.88 7.05 36.39
C SER A 116 5.51 5.83 37.09
N PHE A 117 6.61 5.33 36.53
CA PHE A 117 7.42 4.22 37.09
C PHE A 117 6.69 2.88 37.17
N ARG A 118 5.59 2.69 36.44
CA ARG A 118 4.89 1.41 36.45
C ARG A 118 5.74 0.34 35.79
N THR A 119 5.68 -0.86 36.36
CA THR A 119 6.39 -2.00 35.81
C THR A 119 5.48 -3.22 35.69
N GLY A 120 5.81 -4.11 34.77
CA GLY A 120 5.03 -5.29 34.49
C GLY A 120 5.62 -6.14 33.36
N LEU A 121 4.75 -6.95 32.77
CA LEU A 121 5.04 -7.76 31.59
C LEU A 121 4.71 -6.94 30.35
N ILE A 122 5.60 -7.04 29.36
CA ILE A 122 5.51 -6.35 28.08
C ILE A 122 5.13 -7.38 27.03
N ASP A 123 4.09 -7.09 26.27
CA ASP A 123 3.85 -7.67 24.95
C ASP A 123 4.15 -6.57 23.94
N LEU A 124 5.16 -6.78 23.09
CA LEU A 124 5.55 -5.86 22.02
C LEU A 124 5.20 -6.48 20.68
N ASN A 125 4.36 -5.79 19.91
CA ASN A 125 3.91 -6.23 18.59
C ASN A 125 4.43 -5.25 17.54
N ILE A 126 5.00 -5.79 16.46
CA ILE A 126 5.46 -5.05 15.30
C ILE A 126 4.75 -5.64 14.09
N ASN A 127 3.98 -4.81 13.39
CA ASN A 127 3.41 -5.13 12.09
C ASN A 127 3.84 -4.07 11.08
N LEU A 128 4.74 -4.47 10.19
CA LEU A 128 5.08 -3.74 8.98
C LEU A 128 4.06 -4.10 7.92
N ASP A 129 3.26 -3.10 7.56
CA ASP A 129 2.47 -3.13 6.35
C ASP A 129 3.41 -2.83 5.17
N ILE A 130 3.63 -3.85 4.35
CA ILE A 130 4.40 -3.76 3.11
C ILE A 130 3.49 -3.47 1.91
N ASP A 131 2.18 -3.51 2.12
CA ASP A 131 1.13 -3.40 1.12
C ASP A 131 0.40 -2.05 1.27
N ASP A 132 1.11 -0.96 1.64
CA ASP A 132 0.64 0.44 1.78
C ASP A 132 0.10 1.07 0.46
N ASN A 133 -0.27 0.20 -0.46
CA ASN A 133 -0.68 0.39 -1.83
C ASN A 133 -2.11 -0.14 -2.05
N LEU A 134 -2.73 -0.85 -1.08
CA LEU A 134 -4.13 -1.30 -1.19
C LEU A 134 -5.12 -0.20 -0.78
N ILE A 135 -5.88 0.30 -1.74
CA ILE A 135 -6.93 1.31 -1.56
C ILE A 135 -8.29 0.68 -1.88
N LEU A 136 -9.19 0.63 -0.90
CA LEU A 136 -10.53 0.06 -1.05
C LEU A 136 -11.60 1.15 -0.98
N GLY A 137 -12.49 1.16 -1.96
CA GLY A 137 -13.75 1.89 -1.97
C GLY A 137 -14.80 1.25 -1.07
N THR A 138 -16.04 1.66 -1.30
CA THR A 138 -17.24 1.24 -0.57
C THR A 138 -18.25 0.63 -1.54
N SER A 139 -19.49 0.44 -1.12
CA SER A 139 -20.57 0.02 -2.04
C SER A 139 -21.32 1.21 -2.65
N GLY A 140 -20.73 2.39 -2.63
CA GLY A 140 -21.28 3.62 -3.17
C GLY A 140 -20.27 4.27 -4.10
N ASN A 141 -20.64 5.39 -4.69
CA ASN A 141 -19.76 6.09 -5.65
C ASN A 141 -18.59 6.76 -4.91
N ASP A 142 -17.38 6.29 -5.20
CA ASP A 142 -16.15 6.71 -4.56
C ASP A 142 -15.21 7.47 -5.52
N SER A 143 -14.27 8.20 -4.93
CA SER A 143 -13.16 8.82 -5.65
C SER A 143 -11.87 8.39 -4.98
N LEU A 144 -11.11 7.55 -5.68
CA LEU A 144 -9.94 6.84 -5.16
C LEU A 144 -8.68 7.37 -5.87
N PHE A 145 -7.62 7.60 -5.10
CA PHE A 145 -6.38 8.20 -5.58
C PHE A 145 -5.19 7.37 -5.13
N GLY A 146 -4.49 6.77 -6.09
CA GLY A 146 -3.19 6.17 -5.94
C GLY A 146 -2.10 7.19 -5.62
N SER A 147 -0.99 6.65 -5.16
CA SER A 147 0.24 7.32 -4.81
C SER A 147 1.19 7.45 -6.01
N VAL A 148 2.49 7.54 -5.77
CA VAL A 148 3.51 7.45 -6.83
C VAL A 148 4.18 6.07 -6.83
N GLU A 149 3.68 5.17 -5.99
CA GLU A 149 4.13 3.78 -5.86
C GLU A 149 3.18 2.84 -6.62
N ASN A 150 3.44 1.53 -6.55
CA ASN A 150 2.63 0.55 -7.27
C ASN A 150 1.35 0.23 -6.50
N ASP A 151 0.23 0.88 -6.82
CA ASP A 151 -1.02 0.73 -6.07
C ASP A 151 -1.89 -0.45 -6.52
N GLN A 152 -2.65 -1.03 -5.59
CA GLN A 152 -3.83 -1.85 -5.85
C GLN A 152 -5.07 -1.08 -5.40
N ILE A 153 -5.93 -0.67 -6.34
CA ILE A 153 -7.12 0.12 -6.05
C ILE A 153 -8.37 -0.66 -6.45
N GLU A 154 -9.36 -0.77 -5.55
CA GLU A 154 -10.63 -1.46 -5.81
C GLU A 154 -11.82 -0.54 -5.48
N GLY A 155 -12.64 -0.19 -6.47
CA GLY A 155 -13.87 0.61 -6.33
C GLY A 155 -15.00 -0.15 -5.63
N LEU A 156 -15.12 -1.45 -5.94
CA LEU A 156 -16.13 -2.39 -5.46
C LEU A 156 -17.49 -2.23 -6.14
N ALA A 157 -18.42 -1.45 -5.58
CA ALA A 157 -19.73 -1.27 -6.20
C ALA A 157 -20.11 0.20 -6.13
N GLY A 158 -20.76 0.72 -7.16
CA GLY A 158 -20.96 2.15 -7.31
C GLY A 158 -20.39 2.61 -8.63
N ASN A 159 -20.65 3.88 -8.97
CA ASN A 159 -19.99 4.49 -10.12
C ASN A 159 -18.78 5.26 -9.60
N ASP A 160 -17.61 4.66 -9.72
CA ASP A 160 -16.39 5.11 -9.08
C ASP A 160 -15.51 5.93 -10.02
N THR A 161 -14.62 6.72 -9.43
CA THR A 161 -13.54 7.38 -10.17
C THR A 161 -12.20 7.02 -9.55
N ILE A 162 -11.36 6.34 -10.31
CA ILE A 162 -10.07 5.79 -9.86
C ILE A 162 -8.93 6.51 -10.60
N PHE A 163 -7.93 6.98 -9.86
CA PHE A 163 -6.70 7.56 -10.40
C PHE A 163 -5.49 6.75 -9.92
N GLY A 164 -4.81 6.02 -10.81
CA GLY A 164 -3.61 5.22 -10.48
C GLY A 164 -2.31 6.02 -10.39
N SER A 165 -2.24 7.23 -10.96
CA SER A 165 -1.09 8.14 -10.84
C SER A 165 0.23 7.60 -11.44
N GLU A 166 1.34 7.53 -10.71
CA GLU A 166 2.60 6.95 -11.19
C GLU A 166 2.78 5.57 -10.56
N GLY A 167 3.36 4.61 -11.28
CA GLY A 167 3.63 3.28 -10.71
C GLY A 167 3.11 2.18 -11.64
N ILE A 168 3.39 0.93 -11.30
CA ILE A 168 2.76 -0.22 -11.94
C ILE A 168 1.54 -0.58 -11.10
N ASN A 169 0.35 -0.16 -11.52
CA ASN A 169 -0.86 -0.27 -10.71
C ASN A 169 -1.73 -1.45 -11.11
N THR A 170 -2.56 -1.92 -10.16
CA THR A 170 -3.71 -2.78 -10.41
C THR A 170 -4.97 -2.00 -10.04
N LEU A 171 -5.79 -1.64 -11.02
CA LEU A 171 -6.97 -0.79 -10.84
C LEU A 171 -8.24 -1.59 -11.19
N LEU A 172 -9.14 -1.76 -10.22
CA LEU A 172 -10.38 -2.52 -10.37
C LEU A 172 -11.58 -1.60 -10.08
N GLY A 173 -12.41 -1.32 -11.08
CA GLY A 173 -13.66 -0.56 -10.93
C GLY A 173 -14.68 -1.34 -10.09
N GLY A 174 -15.19 -2.44 -10.63
CA GLY A 174 -16.10 -3.34 -9.95
C GLY A 174 -17.49 -3.33 -10.57
N ASP A 175 -18.55 -3.24 -9.77
CA ASP A 175 -19.93 -3.15 -10.24
C ASP A 175 -20.36 -1.67 -10.37
N GLY A 176 -20.68 -1.22 -11.57
CA GLY A 176 -21.21 0.12 -11.83
C GLY A 176 -20.55 0.72 -13.06
N ASN A 177 -20.83 1.99 -13.34
CA ASN A 177 -20.23 2.68 -14.47
C ASN A 177 -19.03 3.49 -13.96
N ASP A 178 -17.83 2.96 -14.13
CA ASP A 178 -16.61 3.48 -13.53
C ASP A 178 -15.82 4.35 -14.50
N VAL A 179 -15.01 5.25 -13.94
CA VAL A 179 -14.04 6.04 -14.70
C VAL A 179 -12.65 5.79 -14.13
N ILE A 180 -11.77 5.17 -14.92
CA ILE A 180 -10.45 4.73 -14.46
C ILE A 180 -9.36 5.44 -15.26
N TYR A 181 -8.43 6.08 -14.56
CA TYR A 181 -7.20 6.66 -15.12
C TYR A 181 -6.01 5.82 -14.65
N GLY A 182 -5.37 5.09 -15.57
CA GLY A 182 -4.18 4.25 -15.32
C GLY A 182 -3.02 5.08 -14.80
N GLY A 183 -2.46 5.89 -15.70
CA GLY A 183 -1.42 6.85 -15.35
C GLY A 183 -0.19 6.65 -16.21
N SER A 184 0.94 6.31 -15.58
CA SER A 184 2.18 6.07 -16.31
C SER A 184 2.78 4.74 -15.91
N GLN A 185 3.46 4.09 -16.86
CA GLN A 185 4.03 2.74 -16.77
C GLN A 185 2.98 1.65 -17.03
N LEU A 186 3.38 0.40 -16.90
CA LEU A 186 2.50 -0.73 -17.16
C LEU A 186 1.45 -0.81 -16.06
N ASP A 187 0.19 -0.56 -16.37
CA ASP A 187 -0.92 -0.79 -15.46
C ASP A 187 -1.74 -2.02 -15.87
N VAL A 188 -2.34 -2.68 -14.88
CA VAL A 188 -3.40 -3.69 -15.07
C VAL A 188 -4.72 -3.06 -14.67
N ILE A 189 -5.65 -2.92 -15.61
CA ILE A 189 -6.89 -2.18 -15.42
C ILE A 189 -8.08 -3.09 -15.72
N SER A 190 -9.04 -3.15 -14.79
CA SER A 190 -10.33 -3.81 -14.99
C SER A 190 -11.49 -2.83 -14.73
N GLY A 191 -12.40 -2.69 -15.69
CA GLY A 191 -13.65 -1.94 -15.52
C GLY A 191 -14.61 -2.71 -14.61
N GLY A 192 -15.02 -3.89 -15.05
CA GLY A 192 -15.88 -4.79 -14.29
C GLY A 192 -17.24 -4.98 -14.96
N SER A 193 -18.33 -4.74 -14.23
CA SER A 193 -19.68 -4.78 -14.78
C SER A 193 -20.26 -3.38 -14.85
N GLY A 194 -20.78 -2.97 -16.00
CA GLY A 194 -21.34 -1.65 -16.24
C GLY A 194 -20.67 -1.02 -17.46
N ASN A 195 -21.07 0.20 -17.77
CA ASN A 195 -20.52 0.91 -18.93
C ASN A 195 -19.36 1.79 -18.45
N ASP A 196 -18.15 1.29 -18.59
CA ASP A 196 -16.96 1.87 -18.02
C ASP A 196 -16.24 2.81 -18.99
N THR A 197 -15.48 3.75 -18.46
CA THR A 197 -14.58 4.61 -19.22
C THR A 197 -13.15 4.47 -18.71
N ILE A 198 -12.26 3.94 -19.55
CA ILE A 198 -10.88 3.65 -19.17
C ILE A 198 -9.92 4.53 -19.97
N PHE A 199 -9.02 5.21 -19.25
CA PHE A 199 -7.91 5.99 -19.79
C PHE A 199 -6.58 5.41 -19.26
N ALA A 200 -6.01 4.42 -19.95
CA ALA A 200 -4.79 3.76 -19.48
C ALA A 200 -3.55 4.67 -19.57
N SER A 201 -3.51 5.54 -20.58
CA SER A 201 -2.52 6.63 -20.74
C SER A 201 -1.15 6.15 -21.25
N GLU A 202 -0.05 6.26 -20.50
CA GLU A 202 1.29 5.89 -21.00
C GLU A 202 1.73 4.54 -20.43
N GLY A 203 2.33 3.68 -21.25
CA GLY A 203 2.87 2.39 -20.82
C GLY A 203 2.27 1.24 -21.62
N ASN A 204 2.83 0.04 -21.46
CA ASN A 204 2.30 -1.15 -22.10
C ASN A 204 1.25 -1.77 -21.17
N ASN A 205 -0.02 -1.41 -21.32
CA ASN A 205 -1.06 -1.74 -20.34
C ASN A 205 -1.76 -3.06 -20.63
N GLU A 206 -2.31 -3.69 -19.60
CA GLU A 206 -3.26 -4.79 -19.71
C GLU A 206 -4.65 -4.29 -19.29
N ILE A 207 -5.59 -4.25 -20.23
CA ILE A 207 -6.92 -3.65 -20.04
C ILE A 207 -8.01 -4.71 -20.22
N PHE A 208 -8.89 -4.83 -19.22
CA PHE A 208 -10.04 -5.73 -19.18
C PHE A 208 -11.32 -4.94 -18.86
N ALA A 209 -12.03 -4.42 -19.86
CA ALA A 209 -13.17 -3.53 -19.58
C ALA A 209 -14.34 -4.30 -18.94
N GLY A 210 -14.71 -5.46 -19.47
CA GLY A 210 -15.58 -6.42 -18.80
C GLY A 210 -16.93 -6.54 -19.46
N ALA A 211 -18.02 -6.23 -18.74
CA ALA A 211 -19.37 -6.39 -19.25
C ALA A 211 -20.13 -5.07 -19.25
N GLY A 212 -20.56 -4.61 -20.41
CA GLY A 212 -21.30 -3.38 -20.62
C GLY A 212 -20.81 -2.71 -21.91
N ASP A 213 -21.41 -1.58 -22.28
CA ASP A 213 -20.93 -0.84 -23.45
C ASP A 213 -19.78 0.08 -22.99
N ASP A 214 -18.53 -0.35 -23.20
CA ASP A 214 -17.35 0.29 -22.62
C ASP A 214 -16.66 1.29 -23.58
N LEU A 215 -15.95 2.25 -23.01
CA LEU A 215 -15.14 3.23 -23.74
C LEU A 215 -13.67 3.17 -23.28
N ILE A 216 -12.78 2.76 -24.17
CA ILE A 216 -11.37 2.52 -23.85
C ILE A 216 -10.47 3.46 -24.66
N TYR A 217 -9.60 4.18 -23.95
CA TYR A 217 -8.44 4.90 -24.50
C TYR A 217 -7.17 4.28 -23.91
N SER A 218 -6.47 3.45 -24.69
CA SER A 218 -5.27 2.76 -24.18
C SER A 218 -4.07 3.70 -24.11
N GLY A 219 -3.92 4.56 -25.11
CA GLY A 219 -2.92 5.62 -25.11
C GLY A 219 -1.63 5.20 -25.81
N ALA A 220 -0.47 5.46 -25.20
CA ALA A 220 0.82 5.19 -25.82
C ALA A 220 1.48 3.97 -25.19
N GLY A 221 1.89 3.01 -26.01
CA GLY A 221 2.57 1.79 -25.59
C GLY A 221 2.03 0.57 -26.34
N ASP A 222 2.72 -0.56 -26.24
CA ASP A 222 2.19 -1.81 -26.78
C ASP A 222 1.15 -2.37 -25.80
N ASP A 223 -0.13 -2.08 -26.01
CA ASP A 223 -1.21 -2.45 -25.09
C ASP A 223 -1.87 -3.80 -25.43
N LEU A 224 -2.30 -4.52 -24.38
CA LEU A 224 -3.20 -5.67 -24.48
C LEU A 224 -4.59 -5.25 -24.03
N ILE A 225 -5.58 -5.36 -24.91
CA ILE A 225 -6.94 -4.89 -24.68
C ILE A 225 -7.94 -6.03 -24.84
N ASN A 226 -8.76 -6.26 -23.82
CA ASN A 226 -9.94 -7.11 -23.87
C ASN A 226 -11.16 -6.30 -23.40
N SER A 227 -12.03 -5.88 -24.31
CA SER A 227 -13.19 -5.07 -23.93
C SER A 227 -14.34 -5.93 -23.37
N GLY A 228 -14.54 -7.14 -23.89
CA GLY A 228 -15.33 -8.16 -23.23
C GLY A 228 -16.71 -8.35 -23.86
N SER A 229 -17.78 -7.95 -23.20
CA SER A 229 -19.14 -8.10 -23.75
C SER A 229 -19.93 -6.81 -23.68
N GLY A 230 -20.64 -6.47 -24.75
CA GLY A 230 -21.33 -5.20 -24.94
C GLY A 230 -20.84 -4.56 -26.24
N ASN A 231 -21.39 -3.40 -26.59
CA ASN A 231 -20.98 -2.71 -27.82
C ASN A 231 -19.88 -1.71 -27.45
N ASP A 232 -18.64 -2.13 -27.59
CA ASP A 232 -17.51 -1.40 -27.06
C ASP A 232 -16.93 -0.41 -28.07
N THR A 233 -16.33 0.66 -27.56
CA THR A 233 -15.56 1.61 -28.36
C THR A 233 -14.10 1.66 -27.89
N ILE A 234 -13.18 1.31 -28.78
CA ILE A 234 -11.75 1.17 -28.45
C ILE A 234 -10.92 2.15 -29.28
N PHE A 235 -10.07 2.93 -28.60
CA PHE A 235 -9.06 3.81 -29.19
C PHE A 235 -7.66 3.38 -28.75
N ALA A 236 -7.04 2.47 -29.51
CA ALA A 236 -5.75 1.88 -29.16
C ALA A 236 -4.53 2.78 -29.47
N SER A 237 -4.73 3.89 -30.17
CA SER A 237 -3.80 5.03 -30.24
C SER A 237 -2.37 4.72 -30.75
N GLU A 238 -1.31 4.69 -29.95
CA GLU A 238 0.07 4.49 -30.43
C GLU A 238 0.68 3.20 -29.89
N GLY A 239 1.19 2.30 -30.75
CA GLY A 239 1.89 1.09 -30.31
C GLY A 239 1.48 -0.12 -31.13
N ASN A 240 2.13 -1.26 -30.90
CA ASN A 240 1.70 -2.53 -31.49
C ASN A 240 0.70 -3.20 -30.54
N ASN A 241 -0.58 -2.95 -30.76
CA ASN A 241 -1.61 -3.36 -29.81
C ASN A 241 -2.17 -4.75 -30.13
N GLU A 242 -2.55 -5.51 -29.10
CA GLU A 242 -3.35 -6.73 -29.24
C GLU A 242 -4.76 -6.47 -28.70
N ILE A 243 -5.76 -6.53 -29.57
CA ILE A 243 -7.14 -6.16 -29.25
C ILE A 243 -8.07 -7.36 -29.43
N LEU A 244 -8.79 -7.70 -28.35
CA LEU A 244 -9.91 -8.62 -28.34
C LEU A 244 -11.17 -7.86 -27.93
N ALA A 245 -12.05 -7.54 -28.89
CA ALA A 245 -13.26 -6.79 -28.57
C ALA A 245 -14.36 -7.68 -27.94
N GLY A 246 -14.38 -8.96 -28.31
CA GLY A 246 -15.22 -9.94 -27.64
C GLY A 246 -16.61 -10.04 -28.25
N ALA A 247 -17.68 -9.74 -27.52
CA ALA A 247 -19.05 -9.97 -27.99
C ALA A 247 -19.89 -8.70 -27.98
N GLY A 248 -20.41 -8.32 -29.15
CA GLY A 248 -21.25 -7.14 -29.34
C GLY A 248 -20.95 -6.51 -30.69
N ASP A 249 -21.62 -5.41 -31.03
CA ASP A 249 -21.32 -4.68 -32.25
C ASP A 249 -20.26 -3.61 -31.95
N ASP A 250 -18.98 -3.95 -32.13
CA ASP A 250 -17.86 -3.14 -31.63
C ASP A 250 -17.35 -2.07 -32.61
N LEU A 251 -16.81 -0.98 -32.08
CA LEU A 251 -16.16 0.09 -32.83
C LEU A 251 -14.69 0.23 -32.42
N ILE A 252 -13.79 -0.16 -33.33
CA ILE A 252 -12.35 -0.26 -33.02
C ILE A 252 -11.55 0.70 -33.89
N TYR A 253 -10.80 1.58 -33.26
CA TYR A 253 -9.76 2.40 -33.89
C TYR A 253 -8.39 1.85 -33.46
N GLY A 254 -7.73 1.11 -34.35
CA GLY A 254 -6.46 0.43 -34.05
C GLY A 254 -5.33 1.40 -33.69
N GLY A 255 -5.39 2.64 -34.18
CA GLY A 255 -4.28 3.56 -33.97
C GLY A 255 -3.07 3.18 -34.81
N SER A 256 -1.92 3.79 -34.60
CA SER A 256 -0.72 3.63 -35.45
C SER A 256 0.09 2.37 -35.14
N GLN A 257 0.91 1.94 -36.10
CA GLN A 257 1.79 0.75 -36.05
C GLN A 257 1.05 -0.57 -36.33
N LEU A 258 1.66 -1.70 -35.97
CA LEU A 258 1.14 -3.01 -36.34
C LEU A 258 0.26 -3.56 -35.22
N ASP A 259 -1.05 -3.43 -35.39
CA ASP A 259 -2.04 -3.98 -34.46
C ASP A 259 -2.50 -5.38 -34.85
N ILE A 260 -2.82 -6.20 -33.85
CA ILE A 260 -3.52 -7.48 -33.99
C ILE A 260 -4.93 -7.28 -33.44
N ILE A 261 -5.93 -7.31 -34.31
CA ILE A 261 -7.33 -7.06 -33.93
C ILE A 261 -8.18 -8.30 -34.16
N ASN A 262 -8.80 -8.80 -33.09
CA ASN A 262 -9.88 -9.76 -33.11
C ASN A 262 -11.16 -9.11 -32.58
N ALA A 263 -12.04 -8.71 -33.49
CA ALA A 263 -13.30 -8.10 -33.12
C ALA A 263 -14.32 -9.08 -32.52
N GLY A 264 -14.08 -10.39 -32.60
CA GLY A 264 -14.94 -11.38 -31.95
C GLY A 264 -16.27 -11.58 -32.66
N SER A 265 -17.39 -11.53 -31.92
CA SER A 265 -18.72 -11.84 -32.42
C SER A 265 -19.64 -10.63 -32.42
N GLY A 266 -20.22 -10.32 -33.58
CA GLY A 266 -21.19 -9.26 -33.76
C GLY A 266 -21.00 -8.60 -35.12
N ASN A 267 -21.51 -7.39 -35.29
CA ASN A 267 -21.32 -6.57 -36.49
C ASN A 267 -20.32 -5.45 -36.21
N ASP A 268 -19.05 -5.79 -36.32
CA ASP A 268 -17.97 -4.90 -35.88
C ASP A 268 -17.55 -3.93 -36.98
N THR A 269 -17.13 -2.74 -36.56
CA THR A 269 -16.52 -1.72 -37.41
C THR A 269 -15.07 -1.48 -36.97
N ILE A 270 -14.13 -1.77 -37.87
CA ILE A 270 -12.70 -1.65 -37.59
C ILE A 270 -12.08 -0.59 -38.51
N PHE A 271 -11.44 0.40 -37.89
CA PHE A 271 -10.57 1.37 -38.52
C PHE A 271 -9.13 1.06 -38.13
N ALA A 272 -8.52 0.11 -38.86
CA ALA A 272 -7.07 -0.13 -38.78
C ALA A 272 -6.30 1.02 -39.45
N SER A 273 -5.13 1.39 -38.94
CA SER A 273 -4.33 2.49 -39.50
C SER A 273 -3.53 2.13 -40.75
N GLU A 274 -2.77 3.11 -41.24
CA GLU A 274 -1.77 3.02 -42.31
C GLU A 274 -0.47 2.32 -41.82
N GLY A 275 -0.53 1.02 -41.51
CA GLY A 275 0.64 0.18 -41.21
C GLY A 275 0.52 -1.15 -41.92
N ASN A 276 1.45 -1.47 -42.84
CA ASN A 276 1.51 -2.76 -43.54
C ASN A 276 2.24 -3.82 -42.73
#